data_AF-A0A6I7FIZ3-F1
#
_entry.id   AF-A0A6I7FIZ3-F1
#
_cell.length_a   1.000
_cell.length_b   1.000
_cell.length_c   1.000
_cell.angle_alpha   90.00
_cell.angle_beta   90.00
_cell.angle_gamma   90.00
#
_symmetry.space_group_name_H-M   'P 1'
#
loop_
_entity.id
_entity.type
_entity.pdbx_description
1 polymer ?
#
loop_
_entity_poly.entity_id
_entity_poly.type
_entity_poly.pdbx_seq_one_letter_code
_entity_poly.pdbx_strand_id
1 'polypeptide(L)'
;MMAQTISYPCSVVLHPVQGIQNAKGTALITKVKKPYGDTPASPVRERQSVGIYADWLPEPSSFGDYDRYVGFAQIPGVISWQFKMYQVKEDTPSWVGGSPWVGKFDEISSDLTDNTRVEVRLFQSKTQKLGRAVLQNNLSGCR
;
A
#
# COMPACT_ATOMS: atom_id res chain seq x y z
N MET A 1 17.92 -15.67 -10.00
CA MET A 1 16.98 -14.98 -10.91
C MET A 1 17.32 -13.51 -10.87
N MET A 2 17.57 -12.87 -12.02
CA MET A 2 17.75 -11.41 -12.05
C MET A 2 16.38 -10.77 -11.89
N ALA A 3 16.19 -9.95 -10.87
CA ALA A 3 14.96 -9.20 -10.68
C ALA A 3 14.83 -8.18 -11.83
N GLN A 4 13.70 -8.19 -12.53
CA GLN A 4 13.48 -7.23 -13.63
C GLN A 4 12.95 -5.91 -13.06
N THR A 5 13.48 -4.82 -13.57
CA THR A 5 12.99 -3.46 -13.33
C THR A 5 11.57 -3.30 -13.85
N ILE A 6 10.74 -2.55 -13.14
CA ILE A 6 9.36 -2.28 -13.54
C ILE A 6 9.24 -1.01 -14.40
N SER A 7 8.19 -0.94 -15.21
CA SER A 7 7.77 0.24 -15.96
C SER A 7 6.97 1.20 -15.08
N TYR A 8 7.18 2.52 -15.26
CA TYR A 8 6.48 3.58 -14.53
C TYR A 8 5.73 4.52 -15.50
N PRO A 9 4.50 4.97 -15.17
CA PRO A 9 3.69 4.52 -14.03
C PRO A 9 3.15 3.10 -14.26
N CYS A 10 2.88 2.38 -13.18
CA CYS A 10 2.19 1.09 -13.22
C CYS A 10 1.07 1.05 -12.20
N SER A 11 0.00 0.30 -12.50
CA SER A 11 -1.00 -0.09 -11.51
C SER A 11 -1.16 -1.60 -11.44
N VAL A 12 -1.29 -2.14 -10.24
CA VAL A 12 -1.64 -3.55 -10.03
C VAL A 12 -2.89 -3.69 -9.16
N VAL A 13 -3.76 -4.62 -9.52
CA VAL A 13 -4.91 -4.96 -8.68
C VAL A 13 -4.43 -5.81 -7.51
N LEU A 14 -4.80 -5.43 -6.28
CA LEU A 14 -4.56 -6.21 -5.07
C LEU A 14 -5.73 -7.16 -4.85
N HIS A 15 -5.42 -8.44 -4.64
CA HIS A 15 -6.41 -9.49 -4.48
C HIS A 15 -6.51 -9.96 -3.04
N PRO A 16 -7.71 -10.38 -2.59
CA PRO A 16 -7.90 -10.80 -1.22
C PRO A 16 -7.16 -12.11 -0.93
N VAL A 17 -6.44 -12.16 0.19
CA VAL A 17 -5.64 -13.33 0.62
C VAL A 17 -6.54 -14.44 1.16
N GLN A 18 -7.61 -14.04 1.84
CA GLN A 18 -8.69 -14.91 2.30
C GLN A 18 -9.95 -14.47 1.58
N GLY A 19 -10.95 -15.34 1.41
CA GLY A 19 -12.18 -15.08 0.64
C GLY A 19 -13.10 -14.00 1.22
N ILE A 20 -12.58 -12.81 1.49
CA ILE A 20 -13.29 -11.60 1.84
C ILE A 20 -14.02 -11.19 0.56
N GLN A 21 -15.33 -11.37 0.58
CA GLN A 21 -16.18 -11.10 -0.57
C GLN A 21 -16.07 -9.63 -0.98
N ASN A 22 -16.00 -9.37 -2.29
CA ASN A 22 -15.92 -8.04 -2.92
C ASN A 22 -14.65 -7.22 -2.66
N ALA A 23 -13.87 -7.54 -1.61
CA ALA A 23 -12.65 -6.82 -1.27
C ALA A 23 -11.65 -6.83 -2.43
N LYS A 24 -11.26 -5.62 -2.86
CA LYS A 24 -10.24 -5.38 -3.89
C LYS A 24 -9.45 -4.14 -3.54
N GLY A 25 -8.25 -4.05 -4.09
CA GLY A 25 -7.49 -2.82 -4.05
C GLY A 25 -6.78 -2.58 -5.36
N THR A 26 -6.17 -1.41 -5.48
CA THR A 26 -5.23 -1.07 -6.52
C THR A 26 -4.03 -0.40 -5.88
N ALA A 27 -2.84 -0.74 -6.37
CA ALA A 27 -1.61 -0.05 -6.05
C ALA A 27 -1.14 0.72 -7.27
N LEU A 28 -0.97 2.04 -7.13
CA LEU A 28 -0.35 2.92 -8.12
C LEU A 28 1.13 3.09 -7.78
N ILE A 29 1.98 2.66 -8.69
CA ILE A 29 3.43 2.74 -8.61
C ILE A 29 3.90 3.81 -9.57
N THR A 30 4.53 4.85 -9.04
CA THR A 30 4.94 6.01 -9.84
C THR A 30 6.26 6.60 -9.35
N LYS A 31 6.79 7.54 -10.14
CA LYS A 31 7.91 8.39 -9.78
C LYS A 31 7.38 9.77 -9.41
N VAL A 32 7.87 10.32 -8.30
CA VAL A 32 7.54 11.67 -7.85
C VAL A 32 8.81 12.48 -7.68
N LYS A 33 8.71 13.80 -7.90
CA LYS A 33 9.79 14.74 -7.66
C LYS A 33 9.52 15.44 -6.33
N LYS A 34 10.36 15.22 -5.32
CA LYS A 34 10.23 15.83 -3.98
C LYS A 34 11.48 16.62 -3.60
N PRO A 35 11.35 17.76 -2.90
CA PRO A 35 12.47 18.40 -2.23
C PRO A 35 13.12 17.44 -1.23
N TYR A 36 14.45 17.44 -1.16
CA TYR A 36 15.21 16.58 -0.25
C TYR A 36 15.29 17.12 1.20
N GLY A 37 14.85 18.35 1.45
CA GLY A 37 14.88 18.99 2.76
C GLY A 37 13.70 19.95 2.98
N ASP A 38 13.65 20.56 4.16
CA ASP A 38 12.50 21.36 4.64
C ASP A 38 12.49 22.81 4.15
N THR A 39 13.36 23.15 3.19
CA THR A 39 13.47 24.51 2.66
C THR A 39 13.00 24.59 1.20
N PRO A 40 12.37 25.71 0.78
CA PRO A 40 11.96 25.90 -0.62
C PRO A 40 13.09 25.81 -1.65
N ALA A 41 14.35 26.02 -1.22
CA ALA A 41 15.54 25.93 -2.08
C ALA A 41 16.15 24.51 -2.13
N SER A 42 15.55 23.53 -1.44
CA SER A 42 16.10 22.18 -1.37
C SER A 42 16.12 21.50 -2.74
N PRO A 43 17.22 20.78 -3.09
CA PRO A 43 17.32 20.10 -4.37
C PRO A 43 16.21 19.06 -4.49
N VAL A 44 15.58 19.04 -5.67
CA VAL A 44 14.49 18.10 -5.98
C VAL A 44 15.10 16.79 -6.47
N ARG A 45 14.69 15.67 -5.87
CA ARG A 45 15.09 14.33 -6.30
C ARG A 45 13.89 13.53 -6.73
N GLU A 46 14.12 12.67 -7.72
CA GLU A 46 13.15 11.65 -8.10
C GLU A 46 13.13 10.56 -7.02
N ARG A 47 11.92 10.19 -6.59
CA ARG A 47 11.64 9.11 -5.64
C ARG A 47 10.56 8.22 -6.22
N GLN A 48 10.56 6.97 -5.80
CA GLN A 48 9.49 6.06 -6.15
C GLN A 48 8.37 6.17 -5.11
N SER A 49 7.15 5.93 -5.55
CA SER A 49 5.96 6.00 -4.71
C SER A 49 5.06 4.81 -4.92
N VAL A 50 4.51 4.31 -3.82
CA VAL A 50 3.45 3.32 -3.76
C VAL A 50 2.25 4.00 -3.11
N GLY A 51 1.19 4.22 -3.88
CA GLY A 51 -0.12 4.59 -3.39
C GLY A 51 -1.06 3.39 -3.42
N ILE A 52 -1.87 3.18 -2.39
CA ILE A 52 -2.86 2.11 -2.33
C ILE A 52 -4.24 2.72 -2.11
N TYR A 53 -5.20 2.28 -2.91
CA TYR A 53 -6.64 2.40 -2.66
C TYR A 53 -7.20 1.00 -2.44
N ALA A 54 -7.94 0.77 -1.37
CA ALA A 54 -8.54 -0.51 -1.04
C ALA A 54 -9.99 -0.32 -0.65
N ASP A 55 -10.86 -1.18 -1.16
CA ASP A 55 -12.30 -1.03 -1.09
C ASP A 55 -12.96 -2.32 -0.62
N TRP A 56 -14.19 -2.19 -0.11
CA TRP A 56 -14.98 -3.31 0.43
C TRP A 56 -14.22 -4.11 1.52
N LEU A 57 -13.41 -3.41 2.32
CA LEU A 57 -12.71 -4.02 3.45
C LEU A 57 -13.61 -4.03 4.69
N PRO A 58 -13.76 -5.18 5.38
CA PRO A 58 -14.41 -5.22 6.69
C PRO A 58 -13.71 -4.31 7.69
N GLU A 59 -14.36 -3.98 8.80
CA GLU A 59 -13.67 -3.31 9.90
C GLU A 59 -12.48 -4.15 10.39
N PRO A 60 -11.32 -3.53 10.71
CA PRO A 60 -10.15 -4.25 11.20
C PRO A 60 -10.43 -5.15 12.42
N SER A 61 -11.34 -4.71 13.29
CA SER A 61 -11.81 -5.42 14.50
C SER A 61 -12.46 -6.77 14.20
N SER A 62 -13.01 -6.96 13.00
CA SER A 62 -13.58 -8.25 12.56
C SER A 62 -12.53 -9.37 12.45
N PHE A 63 -11.24 -9.02 12.48
CA PHE A 63 -10.13 -9.95 12.42
C PHE A 63 -9.41 -10.16 13.76
N GLY A 64 -9.96 -9.66 14.86
CA GLY A 64 -9.40 -9.73 16.21
C GLY A 64 -9.07 -8.35 16.77
N ASP A 65 -8.05 -8.28 17.64
CA ASP A 65 -7.64 -7.02 18.28
C ASP A 65 -6.78 -6.16 17.34
N TYR A 66 -7.40 -5.65 16.28
CA TYR A 66 -6.81 -4.73 15.31
C TYR A 66 -7.69 -3.48 15.16
N ASP A 67 -7.06 -2.32 14.98
CA ASP A 67 -7.77 -1.03 14.92
C ASP A 67 -7.63 -0.29 13.59
N ARG A 68 -6.74 -0.74 12.69
CA ARG A 68 -6.56 -0.10 11.38
C ARG A 68 -5.95 -1.02 10.32
N TYR A 69 -6.03 -0.55 9.09
CA TYR A 69 -5.21 -1.05 7.99
C TYR A 69 -3.94 -0.21 7.80
N VAL A 70 -2.89 -0.86 7.31
CA VAL A 70 -1.65 -0.24 6.85
C VAL A 70 -1.33 -0.74 5.45
N GLY A 71 -0.72 0.14 4.66
CA GLY A 71 -0.08 -0.26 3.42
C GLY A 71 1.31 -0.80 3.74
N PHE A 72 1.68 -1.86 3.05
CA PHE A 72 2.97 -2.51 3.23
C PHE A 72 3.55 -2.85 1.87
N ALA A 73 4.72 -2.30 1.56
CA ALA A 73 5.48 -2.63 0.36
C ALA A 73 6.81 -3.24 0.77
N GLN A 74 7.25 -4.29 0.07
CA GLN A 74 8.50 -4.97 0.43
C GLN A 74 9.22 -5.49 -0.81
N ILE A 75 10.53 -5.29 -0.84
CA ILE A 75 11.45 -6.09 -1.64
C ILE A 75 11.88 -7.27 -0.76
N PRO A 76 11.47 -8.52 -1.06
CA PRO A 76 11.71 -9.66 -0.18
C PRO A 76 13.20 -9.83 0.15
N GLY A 77 13.52 -9.95 1.44
CA GLY A 77 14.90 -10.10 1.93
C GLY A 77 15.76 -8.82 1.90
N VAL A 78 15.23 -7.68 1.45
CA VAL A 78 16.01 -6.43 1.32
C VAL A 78 15.46 -5.33 2.23
N ILE A 79 14.23 -4.88 2.02
CA ILE A 79 13.64 -3.75 2.74
C ILE A 79 12.11 -3.79 2.67
N SER A 80 11.46 -3.24 3.70
CA SER A 80 10.02 -3.04 3.74
C SER A 80 9.66 -1.62 4.17
N TRP A 81 8.59 -1.09 3.58
CA TRP A 81 7.98 0.18 3.93
C TRP A 81 6.57 -0.08 4.44
N GLN A 82 6.28 0.38 5.66
CA GLN A 82 4.96 0.37 6.25
C GLN A 82 4.45 1.81 6.33
N PHE A 83 3.23 2.06 5.88
CA PHE A 83 2.62 3.38 5.94
C PHE A 83 1.17 3.30 6.38
N LYS A 84 0.72 4.33 7.09
CA LYS A 84 -0.65 4.41 7.59
C LYS A 84 -1.62 4.54 6.42
N MET A 85 -2.73 3.80 6.49
CA MET A 85 -3.89 4.04 5.65
C MET A 85 -4.95 4.80 6.45
N TYR A 86 -5.78 5.53 5.73
CA TYR A 86 -6.85 6.36 6.25
C TYR A 86 -8.14 5.94 5.58
N GLN A 87 -9.19 5.81 6.37
CA GLN A 87 -10.53 5.62 5.85
C GLN A 87 -10.97 6.90 5.11
N VAL A 88 -11.43 6.73 3.89
CA VAL A 88 -12.00 7.79 3.07
C VAL A 88 -13.34 8.16 3.69
N LYS A 89 -13.58 9.47 3.90
CA LYS A 89 -14.89 9.96 4.31
C LYS A 89 -15.75 10.08 3.06
N GLU A 90 -16.84 9.33 3.03
CA GLU A 90 -17.85 9.41 1.98
C GLU A 90 -19.09 10.07 2.56
N ASP A 91 -19.76 10.90 1.77
CA ASP A 91 -21.02 11.55 2.18
C ASP A 91 -22.15 10.53 2.36
N THR A 92 -22.10 9.43 1.59
CA THR A 92 -23.09 8.34 1.60
C THR A 92 -22.39 6.99 1.55
N PRO A 93 -21.81 6.52 2.67
CA PRO A 93 -21.05 5.27 2.69
C PRO A 93 -21.96 4.06 2.42
N SER A 94 -21.40 3.05 1.75
CA SER A 94 -22.09 1.77 1.57
C SER A 94 -22.27 1.06 2.91
N TRP A 95 -23.51 0.70 3.24
CA TRP A 95 -23.85 -0.02 4.46
C TRP A 95 -23.26 -1.44 4.53
N VAL A 96 -22.93 -2.07 3.39
CA VAL A 96 -22.42 -3.47 3.33
C VAL A 96 -20.92 -3.55 3.05
N GLY A 97 -20.29 -2.46 2.58
CA GLY A 97 -18.88 -2.46 2.17
C GLY A 97 -17.94 -1.68 3.08
N GLY A 98 -18.48 -0.83 3.96
CA GLY A 98 -17.70 0.19 4.64
C GLY A 98 -17.17 1.24 3.66
N SER A 99 -16.38 2.19 4.17
CA SER A 99 -15.72 3.17 3.32
C SER A 99 -14.33 2.68 2.88
N PRO A 100 -13.84 3.11 1.70
CA PRO A 100 -12.53 2.76 1.22
C PRO A 100 -11.40 3.20 2.15
N TRP A 101 -10.23 2.58 2.01
CA TRP A 101 -9.01 2.94 2.71
C TRP A 101 -7.93 3.37 1.72
N VAL A 102 -7.24 4.46 2.02
CA VAL A 102 -6.18 5.01 1.17
C VAL A 102 -4.91 5.26 1.96
N GLY A 103 -3.76 5.02 1.34
CA GLY A 103 -2.47 5.34 1.91
C GLY A 103 -1.41 5.49 0.83
N LYS A 104 -0.32 6.17 1.16
CA LYS A 104 0.78 6.36 0.23
C LYS A 104 2.10 6.45 0.98
N PHE A 105 3.15 5.92 0.37
CA PHE A 105 4.54 6.19 0.72
C PHE A 105 5.29 6.62 -0.54
N ASP A 106 6.10 7.68 -0.47
CA ASP A 106 6.70 8.32 -1.64
C ASP A 106 8.14 8.77 -1.46
N GLU A 107 8.84 8.16 -0.51
CA GLU A 107 10.24 8.46 -0.21
C GLU A 107 11.16 7.28 -0.55
N ILE A 108 10.70 6.34 -1.37
CA ILE A 108 11.45 5.15 -1.78
C ILE A 108 12.60 5.58 -2.69
N SER A 109 13.83 5.33 -2.23
CA SER A 109 15.05 5.50 -3.03
C SER A 109 15.52 4.21 -3.71
N SER A 110 15.07 3.05 -3.23
CA SER A 110 15.43 1.75 -3.82
C SER A 110 14.67 1.52 -5.12
N ASP A 111 15.30 0.84 -6.06
CA ASP A 111 14.61 0.40 -7.27
C ASP A 111 13.62 -0.71 -6.97
N LEU A 112 12.33 -0.46 -7.21
CA LEU A 112 11.31 -1.48 -7.14
C LEU A 112 11.44 -2.42 -8.34
N THR A 113 11.37 -3.71 -8.03
CA THR A 113 11.45 -4.81 -8.99
C THR A 113 10.12 -5.53 -9.11
N ASP A 114 9.99 -6.38 -10.13
CA ASP A 114 8.78 -7.16 -10.41
C ASP A 114 8.37 -8.11 -9.25
N ASN A 115 9.33 -8.54 -8.43
CA ASN A 115 9.10 -9.33 -7.22
C ASN A 115 8.72 -8.49 -5.98
N THR A 116 8.68 -7.15 -6.09
CA THR A 116 8.18 -6.27 -5.01
C THR A 116 6.76 -6.68 -4.66
N ARG A 117 6.51 -6.92 -3.37
CA ARG A 117 5.20 -7.28 -2.84
C ARG A 117 4.52 -6.04 -2.31
N VAL A 118 3.26 -5.85 -2.67
CA VAL A 118 2.41 -4.77 -2.16
C VAL A 118 1.20 -5.39 -1.48
N GLU A 119 0.94 -4.95 -0.26
CA GLU A 119 -0.07 -5.53 0.63
C GLU A 119 -0.86 -4.45 1.34
N VAL A 120 -2.10 -4.79 1.68
CA VAL A 120 -2.85 -4.16 2.77
C VAL A 120 -2.84 -5.13 3.94
N ARG A 121 -2.40 -4.68 5.11
CA ARG A 121 -2.28 -5.52 6.31
C ARG A 121 -3.06 -4.93 7.48
N LEU A 122 -3.49 -5.81 8.37
CA LEU A 122 -4.03 -5.42 9.66
C LEU A 122 -2.93 -4.85 10.55
N PHE A 123 -3.27 -3.90 11.41
CA PHE A 123 -2.34 -3.31 12.35
C PHE A 123 -3.03 -2.95 13.66
N GLN A 124 -2.37 -3.22 14.77
CA GLN A 124 -2.83 -2.84 16.10
C GLN A 124 -1.98 -1.69 16.63
N SER A 125 -2.55 -0.50 16.77
CA SER A 125 -1.76 0.71 17.00
C SER A 125 -1.18 0.81 18.40
N LYS A 126 -1.88 0.28 19.41
CA LYS A 126 -1.43 0.28 20.81
C LYS A 126 -0.20 -0.59 21.03
N THR A 127 -0.16 -1.78 20.43
CA THR A 127 0.93 -2.75 20.58
C THR A 127 1.92 -2.71 19.41
N GLN A 128 1.69 -1.85 18.42
CA GLN A 128 2.42 -1.79 17.15
C GLN A 128 2.54 -3.15 16.44
N LYS A 129 1.54 -4.01 16.61
CA LYS A 129 1.58 -5.37 16.08
C LYS A 129 1.08 -5.38 14.63
N LEU A 130 1.95 -5.79 13.71
CA LEU A 130 1.58 -6.03 12.32
C LEU A 130 0.86 -7.38 12.19
N GLY A 131 -0.35 -7.36 11.64
CA GLY A 131 -1.15 -8.53 11.38
C GLY A 131 -0.90 -9.15 10.00
N ARG A 132 -1.74 -10.11 9.63
CA ARG A 132 -1.71 -10.75 8.30
C ARG A 132 -2.09 -9.77 7.19
N ALA A 133 -1.67 -10.08 5.96
CA ALA A 133 -2.18 -9.41 4.77
C ALA A 133 -3.63 -9.80 4.50
N VAL A 134 -4.44 -8.81 4.13
CA VAL A 134 -5.83 -8.98 3.69
C VAL A 134 -5.97 -8.84 2.19
N LEU A 135 -5.20 -7.94 1.58
CA LEU A 135 -5.04 -7.82 0.13
C LEU A 135 -3.55 -7.92 -0.21
N GLN A 136 -3.20 -8.56 -1.32
CA GLN A 136 -1.82 -8.61 -1.79
C GLN A 136 -1.73 -8.73 -3.32
N ASN A 137 -0.63 -8.26 -3.87
CA ASN A 137 -0.10 -8.69 -5.15
C ASN A 137 1.41 -8.42 -5.21
N ASN A 138 2.07 -8.77 -6.31
CA ASN A 138 3.41 -8.30 -6.64
C ASN A 138 3.38 -7.41 -7.90
N LEU A 139 4.53 -6.83 -8.24
CA LEU A 139 4.66 -5.95 -9.40
C LEU A 139 5.01 -6.73 -10.69
N SER A 140 4.72 -8.03 -10.77
CA SER A 140 5.04 -8.84 -11.95
C SER A 140 4.28 -8.40 -13.21
N GLY A 141 3.10 -7.79 -13.04
CA GLY A 141 2.33 -7.17 -14.13
C GLY A 141 2.84 -5.78 -14.55
N CYS A 142 3.86 -5.24 -13.89
CA CYS A 142 4.44 -3.94 -14.19
C CYS A 142 5.68 -4.02 -15.09
N ARG A 143 5.79 -5.05 -15.92
CA ARG A 143 6.90 -5.17 -16.87
C ARG A 143 6.70 -4.25 -18.06
#